data_AF-A0A420MWP3-F1
#
_entry.id   AF-A0A420MWP3-F1
#
_cell.length_a   1.000
_cell.length_b   1.000
_cell.length_c   1.000
_cell.angle_alpha   90.00
_cell.angle_beta   90.00
_cell.angle_gamma   90.00
#
_symmetry.space_group_name_H-M   'P 1'
#
loop_
_entity.id
_entity.type
_entity.pdbx_description
1 polymer ?
#
loop_
_entity_poly.entity_id
_entity_poly.type
_entity_poly.pdbx_seq_one_letter_code
_entity_poly.pdbx_strand_id
1 'polypeptide(L)'
;MSITLEEHFLSRAAHSSEVATDDPIHGFPTSIINKLVYLDDERIKSMDENNVAIQVLSHTSTNFLTAETIIACNDELAAAIRANKPRFAGFAALQMSDPVATTHELERCIKEHGFVGALIDNNSSVNYYDGIEYEIFWVKAVELDVPIYIHPAWPSQKAKEALYSGGNWNPY
;
A
#
# COMPACT_ATOMS: atom_id res chain seq x y z
N MET A 1 19.33 -9.72 -13.54
CA MET A 1 18.69 -9.52 -12.22
C MET A 1 17.82 -8.30 -12.30
N SER A 2 16.56 -8.41 -11.87
CA SER A 2 15.57 -7.34 -11.91
C SER A 2 15.27 -6.77 -10.52
N ILE A 3 14.67 -5.58 -10.52
CA ILE A 3 13.99 -4.98 -9.36
C ILE A 3 12.50 -4.92 -9.72
N THR A 4 11.62 -5.35 -8.82
CA THR A 4 10.17 -5.21 -8.99
C THR A 4 9.60 -4.28 -7.92
N LEU A 5 8.54 -3.53 -8.25
CA LEU A 5 8.16 -2.32 -7.49
C LEU A 5 6.66 -2.14 -7.22
N GLU A 6 5.86 -3.19 -7.46
CA GLU A 6 4.45 -3.26 -7.07
C GLU A 6 4.19 -4.65 -6.47
N GLU A 7 4.95 -4.97 -5.42
CA GLU A 7 4.94 -6.30 -4.79
C GLU A 7 4.16 -6.25 -3.49
N HIS A 8 2.91 -6.69 -3.54
CA HIS A 8 2.02 -6.57 -2.41
C HIS A 8 2.38 -7.52 -1.26
N PHE A 9 2.19 -7.03 -0.03
CA PHE A 9 2.09 -7.82 1.18
C PHE A 9 0.86 -7.41 1.99
N LEU A 10 0.38 -8.32 2.82
CA LEU A 10 -0.73 -8.07 3.74
C LEU A 10 -0.22 -8.23 5.17
N SER A 11 -0.22 -7.13 5.92
CA SER A 11 0.22 -7.13 7.32
C SER A 11 -0.72 -8.00 8.16
N ARG A 12 -0.14 -8.70 9.14
CA ARG A 12 -0.93 -9.42 10.15
C ARG A 12 -1.74 -8.46 11.01
N ALA A 13 -1.23 -7.26 11.28
CA ALA A 13 -1.96 -6.23 12.02
C ALA A 13 -3.25 -5.82 11.29
N ALA A 14 -3.19 -5.69 9.96
CA ALA A 14 -4.37 -5.43 9.14
C ALA A 14 -5.29 -6.67 9.04
N HIS A 15 -4.74 -7.82 8.67
CA HIS A 15 -5.50 -9.05 8.42
C HIS A 15 -6.23 -9.59 9.66
N SER A 16 -5.70 -9.38 10.86
CA SER A 16 -6.32 -9.82 12.11
C SER A 16 -7.33 -8.84 12.72
N SER A 17 -7.51 -7.66 12.11
CA SER A 17 -8.45 -6.65 12.59
C SER A 17 -9.90 -6.98 12.19
N GLU A 18 -10.89 -6.51 12.97
CA GLU A 18 -12.32 -6.65 12.62
C GLU A 18 -12.66 -6.00 11.26
N VAL A 19 -11.87 -5.01 10.85
CA VAL A 19 -12.00 -4.30 9.57
C VAL A 19 -11.68 -5.22 8.36
N ALA A 20 -10.96 -6.32 8.58
CA ALA A 20 -10.55 -7.24 7.51
C ALA A 20 -11.72 -7.96 6.83
N THR A 21 -12.93 -7.99 7.41
CA THR A 21 -14.09 -8.66 6.79
C THR A 21 -14.67 -7.88 5.62
N ASP A 22 -14.44 -6.56 5.58
CA ASP A 22 -14.91 -5.68 4.50
C ASP A 22 -13.82 -5.43 3.44
N ASP A 23 -12.60 -5.93 3.65
CA ASP A 23 -11.52 -5.86 2.68
C ASP A 23 -11.84 -6.77 1.47
N PRO A 24 -11.84 -6.24 0.23
CA PRO A 24 -12.04 -7.04 -0.98
C PRO A 24 -11.10 -8.24 -1.13
N ILE A 25 -9.94 -8.23 -0.45
CA ILE A 25 -8.97 -9.32 -0.46
C ILE A 25 -9.44 -10.52 0.38
N HIS A 26 -10.36 -10.34 1.33
CA HIS A 26 -10.89 -11.43 2.17
C HIS A 26 -11.49 -12.60 1.35
N GLY A 27 -12.02 -12.32 0.16
CA GLY A 27 -12.57 -13.33 -0.75
C GLY A 27 -11.53 -14.12 -1.56
N PHE A 28 -10.23 -13.83 -1.42
CA PHE A 28 -9.19 -14.51 -2.19
C PHE A 28 -8.90 -15.91 -1.65
N PRO A 29 -8.45 -16.84 -2.52
CA PRO A 29 -8.03 -18.17 -2.07
C PRO A 29 -6.96 -18.09 -0.97
N THR A 30 -7.03 -18.98 0.02
CA THR A 30 -6.06 -19.03 1.13
C THR A 30 -4.61 -19.12 0.65
N SER A 31 -4.35 -19.78 -0.48
CA SER A 31 -3.01 -19.84 -1.08
C SER A 31 -2.48 -18.47 -1.52
N ILE A 32 -3.35 -17.56 -1.95
CA ILE A 32 -2.98 -16.18 -2.29
C ILE A 32 -2.77 -15.36 -1.03
N ILE A 33 -3.67 -15.47 -0.04
CA ILE A 33 -3.54 -14.79 1.26
C ILE A 33 -2.23 -15.16 1.93
N ASN A 34 -1.88 -16.44 1.97
CA ASN A 34 -0.62 -16.88 2.55
C ASN A 34 0.58 -16.22 1.86
N LYS A 35 0.60 -16.14 0.53
CA LYS A 35 1.69 -15.46 -0.21
C LYS A 35 1.78 -13.96 0.09
N LEU A 36 0.67 -13.30 0.40
CA LEU A 36 0.65 -11.89 0.81
C LEU A 36 1.15 -11.72 2.25
N VAL A 37 0.77 -12.60 3.16
CA VAL A 37 1.07 -12.50 4.61
C VAL A 37 2.49 -12.97 4.96
N TYR A 38 3.00 -13.98 4.27
CA TYR A 38 4.31 -14.55 4.56
C TYR A 38 5.41 -13.89 3.71
N LEU A 39 6.28 -13.14 4.39
CA LEU A 39 7.50 -12.51 3.86
C LEU A 39 8.73 -13.34 4.24
N ASP A 40 8.66 -14.65 3.98
CA ASP A 40 9.62 -15.65 4.43
C ASP A 40 10.46 -16.25 3.29
N ASP A 41 11.15 -17.34 3.60
CA ASP A 41 12.04 -18.07 2.68
C ASP A 41 11.33 -18.53 1.40
N GLU A 42 10.02 -18.76 1.41
CA GLU A 42 9.29 -19.16 0.20
C GLU A 42 9.26 -18.00 -0.82
N ARG A 43 9.01 -16.78 -0.36
CA ARG A 43 9.05 -15.58 -1.21
C ARG A 43 10.46 -15.36 -1.75
N ILE A 44 11.49 -15.48 -0.90
CA ILE A 44 12.89 -15.34 -1.32
C ILE A 44 13.28 -16.41 -2.35
N LYS A 45 12.89 -17.66 -2.14
CA LYS A 45 13.12 -18.74 -3.09
C LYS A 45 12.47 -18.46 -4.44
N SER A 46 11.22 -17.98 -4.44
CA SER A 46 10.54 -17.56 -5.67
C SER A 46 11.30 -16.43 -6.38
N MET A 47 11.83 -15.45 -5.64
CA MET A 47 12.67 -14.40 -6.21
C MET A 47 13.93 -14.96 -6.87
N ASP A 48 14.61 -15.91 -6.21
CA ASP A 48 15.82 -16.56 -6.74
C ASP A 48 15.54 -17.34 -8.02
N GLU A 49 14.48 -18.16 -8.02
CA GLU A 49 14.04 -18.94 -9.19
C GLU A 49 13.69 -18.05 -10.40
N ASN A 50 13.25 -16.82 -10.15
CA ASN A 50 12.81 -15.87 -11.17
C ASN A 50 13.81 -14.72 -11.43
N ASN A 51 15.04 -14.80 -10.91
CA ASN A 51 16.10 -13.79 -11.08
C ASN A 51 15.73 -12.37 -10.59
N VAL A 52 14.88 -12.27 -9.57
CA VAL A 52 14.51 -11.02 -8.90
C VAL A 52 15.51 -10.73 -7.78
N ALA A 53 16.28 -9.66 -7.93
CA ALA A 53 17.27 -9.27 -6.93
C ALA A 53 16.59 -8.62 -5.72
N ILE A 54 15.68 -7.66 -5.98
CA ILE A 54 15.00 -6.86 -4.97
C ILE A 54 13.51 -6.78 -5.30
N GLN A 55 12.67 -6.97 -4.29
CA GLN A 55 11.27 -6.53 -4.32
C GLN A 55 11.11 -5.27 -3.48
N VAL A 56 10.54 -4.21 -4.05
CA VAL A 56 10.02 -3.09 -3.27
C VAL A 56 8.60 -3.44 -2.86
N LEU A 57 8.44 -3.78 -1.59
CA LEU A 57 7.18 -4.23 -1.03
C LEU A 57 6.28 -3.06 -0.68
N SER A 58 4.99 -3.19 -0.96
CA SER A 58 3.94 -2.24 -0.60
C SER A 58 2.79 -2.97 0.07
N HIS A 59 2.11 -2.33 1.02
CA HIS A 59 0.91 -2.93 1.59
C HIS A 59 -0.21 -2.94 0.54
N THR A 60 -1.14 -3.88 0.67
CA THR A 60 -2.43 -3.83 -0.02
C THR A 60 -3.23 -2.58 0.36
N SER A 61 -4.39 -2.34 -0.27
CA SER A 61 -5.21 -1.13 -0.02
C SER A 61 -5.37 -0.81 1.48
N THR A 62 -5.24 0.48 1.82
CA THR A 62 -5.21 0.96 3.20
C THR A 62 -6.38 1.87 3.54
N ASN A 63 -7.24 2.19 2.58
CA ASN A 63 -8.35 3.14 2.74
C ASN A 63 -9.31 2.83 3.89
N PHE A 64 -9.44 1.57 4.30
CA PHE A 64 -10.29 1.14 5.41
C PHE A 64 -9.54 1.03 6.74
N LEU A 65 -8.20 1.06 6.74
CA LEU A 65 -7.40 0.90 7.94
C LEU A 65 -7.37 2.17 8.78
N THR A 66 -7.19 1.99 10.09
CA THR A 66 -6.93 3.10 11.01
C THR A 66 -5.47 3.55 10.93
N ALA A 67 -5.18 4.77 11.35
CA ALA A 67 -3.80 5.26 11.46
C ALA A 67 -2.93 4.36 12.34
N GLU A 68 -3.46 3.83 13.45
CA GLU A 68 -2.75 2.91 14.33
C GLU A 68 -2.39 1.60 13.60
N THR A 69 -3.33 1.03 12.85
CA THR A 69 -3.08 -0.18 12.07
C THR A 69 -2.03 0.07 10.98
N ILE A 70 -2.07 1.23 10.31
CA ILE A 70 -1.08 1.58 9.28
C ILE A 70 0.33 1.70 9.86
N ILE A 71 0.49 2.35 11.01
CA ILE A 71 1.78 2.42 11.72
C ILE A 71 2.29 1.01 11.99
N ALA A 72 1.43 0.12 12.50
CA ALA A 72 1.80 -1.27 12.76
C ALA A 72 2.15 -2.04 11.47
N CYS A 73 1.47 -1.78 10.35
CA CYS A 73 1.80 -2.37 9.04
C CYS A 73 3.21 -1.95 8.58
N ASN A 74 3.52 -0.66 8.68
CA ASN A 74 4.83 -0.12 8.33
C ASN A 74 5.94 -0.68 9.22
N ASP A 75 5.68 -0.84 10.53
CA ASP A 75 6.63 -1.43 11.47
C ASP A 75 6.88 -2.92 11.20
N GLU A 76 5.83 -3.68 10.84
CA GLU A 76 5.95 -5.09 10.41
C GLU A 76 6.80 -5.21 9.14
N LEU A 77 6.54 -4.37 8.13
CA LEU A 77 7.35 -4.35 6.91
C LEU A 77 8.80 -3.98 7.20
N ALA A 78 9.05 -2.97 8.03
CA ALA A 78 10.39 -2.58 8.42
C ALA A 78 11.14 -3.72 9.13
N ALA A 79 10.46 -4.51 9.96
CA ALA A 79 11.01 -5.70 10.58
C ALA A 79 11.35 -6.78 9.56
N ALA A 80 10.45 -7.06 8.61
CA ALA A 80 10.67 -8.05 7.55
C ALA A 80 11.84 -7.66 6.64
N ILE A 81 11.97 -6.38 6.29
CA ILE A 81 13.10 -5.84 5.53
C ILE A 81 14.39 -6.04 6.31
N ARG A 82 14.44 -5.69 7.61
CA ARG A 82 15.64 -5.89 8.45
C ARG A 82 16.07 -7.36 8.51
N ALA A 83 15.12 -8.28 8.62
CA ALA A 83 15.40 -9.72 8.67
C ALA A 83 15.97 -10.26 7.35
N ASN A 84 15.57 -9.68 6.21
CA ASN A 84 15.88 -10.19 4.87
C ASN A 84 16.70 -9.21 4.02
N LYS A 85 17.48 -8.30 4.63
CA LYS A 85 18.37 -7.42 3.84
C LYS A 85 19.42 -8.25 3.09
N PRO A 86 19.75 -7.93 1.82
CA PRO A 86 19.33 -6.78 0.99
C PRO A 86 18.19 -7.08 -0.01
N ARG A 87 17.33 -8.08 0.24
CA ARG A 87 16.35 -8.59 -0.74
C ARG A 87 15.06 -7.78 -0.82
N PHE A 88 14.70 -7.07 0.25
CA PHE A 88 13.50 -6.24 0.29
C PHE A 88 13.85 -4.76 0.48
N ALA A 89 13.08 -3.92 -0.21
CA ALA A 89 12.89 -2.52 0.10
C ALA A 89 11.40 -2.29 0.39
N GLY A 90 11.03 -1.13 0.93
CA GLY A 90 9.66 -0.85 1.35
C GLY A 90 9.14 0.48 0.86
N PHE A 91 7.87 0.48 0.46
CA PHE A 91 7.05 1.68 0.34
C PHE A 91 6.16 1.82 1.56
N ALA A 92 6.07 3.04 2.09
CA ALA A 92 5.18 3.38 3.18
C ALA A 92 3.72 3.19 2.75
N ALA A 93 2.96 2.54 3.62
CA ALA A 93 1.50 2.57 3.62
C ALA A 93 1.03 3.83 4.34
N LEU A 94 0.00 4.51 3.83
CA LEU A 94 -0.47 5.81 4.33
C LEU A 94 -2.00 5.91 4.36
N GLN A 95 -2.53 6.72 5.28
CA GLN A 95 -3.97 7.03 5.38
C GLN A 95 -4.26 8.40 4.75
N MET A 96 -4.52 8.42 3.45
CA MET A 96 -4.67 9.69 2.72
C MET A 96 -5.94 10.48 3.10
N SER A 97 -6.78 10.02 4.03
CA SER A 97 -7.91 10.79 4.57
C SER A 97 -7.48 11.91 5.53
N ASP A 98 -6.27 11.84 6.10
CA ASP A 98 -5.68 12.87 6.97
C ASP A 98 -4.31 13.28 6.43
N PRO A 99 -4.23 14.40 5.66
CA PRO A 99 -2.97 14.86 5.08
C PRO A 99 -1.88 15.14 6.12
N VAL A 100 -2.24 15.61 7.32
CA VAL A 100 -1.26 15.96 8.35
C VAL A 100 -0.65 14.70 8.96
N ALA A 101 -1.49 13.76 9.40
CA ALA A 101 -1.02 12.51 9.98
C ALA A 101 -0.20 11.69 8.98
N THR A 102 -0.65 11.61 7.73
CA THR A 102 0.05 10.91 6.66
C THR A 102 1.40 11.55 6.31
N THR A 103 1.50 12.88 6.34
CA THR A 103 2.77 13.58 6.10
C THR A 103 3.82 13.20 7.16
N HIS A 104 3.42 13.13 8.43
CA HIS A 104 4.32 12.70 9.50
C HIS A 104 4.71 11.22 9.37
N GLU A 105 3.76 10.35 9.01
CA GLU A 105 4.05 8.92 8.86
C GLU A 105 4.95 8.63 7.65
N LEU A 106 4.81 9.37 6.54
CA LEU A 106 5.76 9.32 5.43
C LEU A 106 7.17 9.66 5.93
N GLU A 107 7.33 10.79 6.61
CA GLU A 107 8.63 11.21 7.13
C GLU A 107 9.25 10.17 8.07
N ARG A 108 8.46 9.59 8.98
CA ARG A 108 8.90 8.52 9.87
C ARG A 108 9.38 7.29 9.10
N CYS A 109 8.60 6.81 8.13
CA CYS A 109 8.96 5.64 7.33
C CYS A 109 10.25 5.83 6.54
N ILE A 110 10.45 7.02 5.95
CA ILE A 110 11.68 7.31 5.20
C ILE A 110 12.87 7.44 6.16
N LYS A 111 12.76 8.25 7.21
CA LYS A 111 13.90 8.59 8.09
C LYS A 111 14.27 7.49 9.08
N GLU A 112 13.30 6.78 9.64
CA GLU A 112 13.54 5.77 10.68
C GLU A 112 13.65 4.36 10.10
N HIS A 113 12.81 4.00 9.12
CA HIS A 113 12.79 2.65 8.55
C HIS A 113 13.63 2.50 7.28
N GLY A 114 14.01 3.62 6.66
CA GLY A 114 14.76 3.62 5.39
C GLY A 114 13.92 3.14 4.21
N PHE A 115 12.60 3.38 4.25
CA PHE A 115 11.73 3.14 3.11
C PHE A 115 12.13 4.04 1.94
N VAL A 116 11.82 3.60 0.72
CA VAL A 116 12.27 4.25 -0.53
C VAL A 116 11.20 5.11 -1.18
N GLY A 117 10.08 5.35 -0.48
CA GLY A 117 8.94 6.12 -0.93
C GLY A 117 7.65 5.65 -0.29
N ALA A 118 6.52 5.92 -0.93
CA ALA A 118 5.21 5.42 -0.52
C ALA A 118 4.42 4.88 -1.71
N LEU A 119 3.48 3.99 -1.42
CA LEU A 119 2.45 3.56 -2.34
C LEU A 119 1.10 3.88 -1.71
N ILE A 120 0.29 4.65 -2.42
CA ILE A 120 -1.01 5.12 -1.94
C ILE A 120 -2.10 4.69 -2.91
N ASP A 121 -3.27 4.37 -2.37
CA ASP A 121 -4.48 4.18 -3.17
C ASP A 121 -4.79 5.47 -3.96
N ASN A 122 -5.38 5.40 -5.16
CA ASN A 122 -5.55 6.59 -6.01
C ASN A 122 -6.59 7.62 -5.53
N ASN A 123 -7.34 7.31 -4.48
CA ASN A 123 -8.30 8.18 -3.82
C ASN A 123 -8.60 7.67 -2.41
N SER A 124 -9.06 8.55 -1.51
CA SER A 124 -9.43 8.22 -0.13
C SER A 124 -10.94 8.05 0.05
N SER A 125 -11.66 7.35 -0.84
CA SER A 125 -13.14 7.20 -0.88
C SER A 125 -13.96 8.50 -1.01
N VAL A 126 -13.46 9.62 -0.51
CA VAL A 126 -14.09 10.94 -0.50
C VAL A 126 -13.31 11.97 -1.34
N ASN A 127 -11.98 11.89 -1.38
CA ASN A 127 -11.14 12.90 -2.02
C ASN A 127 -10.11 12.30 -2.99
N TYR A 128 -9.77 13.09 -4.00
CA TYR A 128 -8.52 12.99 -4.74
C TYR A 128 -7.49 13.93 -4.12
N TYR A 129 -6.21 13.73 -4.45
CA TYR A 129 -5.10 14.35 -3.73
C TYR A 129 -4.54 15.62 -4.41
N ASP A 130 -5.37 16.27 -5.22
CA ASP A 130 -5.08 17.51 -5.95
C ASP A 130 -5.54 18.77 -5.21
N GLY A 131 -6.22 18.62 -4.06
CA GLY A 131 -6.62 19.70 -3.18
C GLY A 131 -5.47 20.36 -2.42
N ILE A 132 -5.68 21.61 -2.00
CA ILE A 132 -4.69 22.42 -1.26
C ILE A 132 -4.29 21.80 0.08
N GLU A 133 -5.19 21.05 0.70
CA GLU A 133 -4.94 20.32 1.93
C GLU A 133 -3.85 19.24 1.81
N TYR A 134 -3.58 18.75 0.58
CA TYR A 134 -2.52 17.79 0.30
C TYR A 134 -1.18 18.44 -0.06
N GLU A 135 -1.10 19.76 -0.18
CA GLU A 135 0.15 20.46 -0.52
C GLU A 135 1.25 20.13 0.51
N ILE A 136 0.90 20.03 1.80
CA ILE A 136 1.84 19.67 2.86
C ILE A 136 2.49 18.29 2.63
N PHE A 137 1.72 17.34 2.09
CA PHE A 137 2.19 15.99 1.81
C PHE A 137 3.13 15.99 0.61
N TRP A 138 2.75 16.67 -0.47
CA TRP A 138 3.56 16.76 -1.68
C TRP A 138 4.87 17.53 -1.46
N VAL A 139 4.83 18.63 -0.72
CA VAL A 139 6.04 19.38 -0.32
C VAL A 139 6.97 18.49 0.51
N LYS A 140 6.43 17.72 1.46
CA LYS A 140 7.24 16.79 2.25
C LYS A 140 7.84 15.66 1.41
N ALA A 141 7.10 15.10 0.46
CA ALA A 141 7.62 14.07 -0.45
C ALA A 141 8.82 14.60 -1.28
N VAL A 142 8.74 15.85 -1.75
CA VAL A 142 9.86 16.53 -2.43
C VAL A 142 11.02 16.80 -1.48
N GLU A 143 10.76 17.27 -0.26
CA GLU A 143 11.80 17.51 0.77
C GLU A 143 12.57 16.23 1.10
N LEU A 144 11.87 15.09 1.18
CA LEU A 144 12.45 13.78 1.45
C LEU A 144 13.13 13.15 0.22
N ASP A 145 12.95 13.72 -0.98
CA ASP A 145 13.45 13.21 -2.26
C ASP A 145 13.01 11.77 -2.54
N VAL A 146 11.71 11.49 -2.36
CA VAL A 146 11.14 10.14 -2.56
C VAL A 146 9.95 10.13 -3.52
N PRO A 147 9.79 9.05 -4.32
CA PRO A 147 8.62 8.87 -5.17
C PRO A 147 7.38 8.50 -4.36
N ILE A 148 6.23 8.90 -4.87
CA ILE A 148 4.91 8.45 -4.42
C ILE A 148 4.24 7.68 -5.55
N TYR A 149 4.08 6.37 -5.37
CA TYR A 149 3.40 5.49 -6.31
C TYR A 149 1.89 5.56 -6.09
N ILE A 150 1.12 5.90 -7.12
CA ILE A 150 -0.34 5.96 -7.04
C ILE A 150 -0.93 4.67 -7.62
N HIS A 151 -1.43 3.80 -6.75
CA HIS A 151 -1.97 2.49 -7.08
C HIS A 151 -3.50 2.54 -7.24
N PRO A 152 -4.13 1.74 -8.12
CA PRO A 152 -5.58 1.68 -8.23
C PRO A 152 -6.27 1.34 -6.91
N ALA A 153 -7.32 2.08 -6.57
CA ALA A 153 -8.21 1.73 -5.46
C ALA A 153 -9.43 0.95 -5.97
N TRP A 154 -10.07 0.21 -5.06
CA TRP A 154 -11.37 -0.39 -5.34
C TRP A 154 -12.41 0.69 -5.63
N PRO A 155 -13.27 0.52 -6.65
CA PRO A 155 -14.29 1.51 -6.96
C PRO A 155 -15.34 1.54 -5.84
N SER A 156 -15.71 2.75 -5.41
CA SER A 156 -16.87 2.94 -4.53
C SER A 156 -18.14 2.40 -5.18
N GLN A 157 -19.19 2.13 -4.39
CA GLN A 157 -20.47 1.65 -4.94
C GLN A 157 -21.03 2.61 -6.00
N LYS A 158 -20.95 3.92 -5.75
CA LYS A 158 -21.32 4.96 -6.71
C LYS A 158 -20.49 4.88 -7.99
N ALA A 159 -19.18 4.65 -7.89
CA ALA A 159 -18.30 4.48 -9.05
C ALA A 159 -18.63 3.21 -9.83
N LYS A 160 -18.92 2.09 -9.14
CA LYS A 160 -19.41 0.85 -9.75
C LYS A 160 -20.68 1.09 -10.56
N GLU A 161 -21.66 1.77 -9.98
CA GLU A 161 -22.93 2.11 -10.65
C GLU A 161 -22.72 3.03 -11.85
N ALA A 162 -21.88 4.05 -11.72
CA ALA A 162 -21.67 5.04 -12.78
C ALA A 162 -20.83 4.51 -13.96
N LEU A 163 -19.80 3.71 -13.68
CA LEU A 163 -18.75 3.37 -14.65
C LEU A 163 -18.75 1.89 -15.07
N TYR A 164 -19.32 1.00 -14.25
CA TYR A 164 -19.17 -0.45 -14.42
C TYR A 164 -20.51 -1.21 -14.53
N SER A 165 -21.66 -0.50 -14.49
CA SER A 165 -23.00 -1.11 -14.63
C SER A 165 -23.40 -1.46 -16.07
N GLY A 166 -22.54 -1.16 -17.06
CA GLY A 166 -22.81 -1.49 -18.47
C GLY A 166 -23.58 -0.43 -19.26
N GLY A 167 -23.85 0.75 -18.68
CA GLY A 167 -24.11 1.96 -19.47
C GLY A 167 -25.30 2.80 -19.02
N ASN A 168 -24.99 4.03 -18.58
CA ASN A 168 -25.87 5.19 -18.74
C ASN A 168 -25.94 5.64 -20.23
N TRP A 169 -26.02 4.69 -21.17
CA TRP A 169 -26.22 5.02 -22.57
C TRP A 169 -27.69 5.45 -22.70
N ASN A 170 -27.91 6.77 -22.73
CA ASN A 170 -29.19 7.32 -23.13
C ASN A 170 -29.16 7.54 -24.65
N PRO A 171 -29.85 6.71 -25.46
CA PRO A 171 -29.91 6.88 -26.91
C PRO A 171 -30.82 8.05 -27.35
N TYR A 172 -31.31 8.89 -26.42
CA TYR A 172 -32.25 9.98 -26.69
C TYR A 172 -31.72 11.34 -26.20
#